data_AF-X0BAM2-F1
#
_entry.id   AF-X0BAM2-F1
#
_cell.length_a   1.000
_cell.length_b   1.000
_cell.length_c   1.000
_cell.angle_alpha   90.00
_cell.angle_beta   90.00
_cell.angle_gamma   90.00
#
_symmetry.space_group_name_H-M   'P 1'
#
loop_
_entity.id
_entity.type
_entity.pdbx_description
1 polymer ?
#
loop_
_entity_poly.entity_id
_entity_poly.type
_entity_poly.pdbx_seq_one_letter_code
_entity_poly.pdbx_strand_id
1 'polypeptide(L)'
;MILFDSSWFSKPGPALKAELYDGEKYDANLATPGWSSPQLHKDGLSVDSSWMPVTVLSPLPESVTLTAGWMEPVRPIETIDPVQLITTPSNKKVVDFGQNLVGYVRLKRDIGQKGDKVTLRHPEVLEDGELRLRPLRICEATDEYVCDGGAAASWEPSFTYHGFRYCQVDGWSMEIDLLDSIQAVVCHNDMELAGEFACSDARLNNLYRNATWSMRGNFFSIPTDCPQRDERLGWTRDIAQFAHTAVKLCDCFGFLKDWLVDPVHG
;
A
#
# COMPACT_ATOMS: atom_id res chain seq x y z
N MET A 1 15.30 -14.60 -26.85
CA MET A 1 14.85 -14.78 -25.45
C MET A 1 15.71 -13.87 -24.59
N ILE A 2 15.12 -13.07 -23.71
CA ILE A 2 15.83 -12.23 -22.75
C ILE A 2 15.67 -12.91 -21.39
N LEU A 3 16.77 -13.13 -20.67
CA LEU A 3 16.79 -13.84 -19.39
C LEU A 3 17.37 -12.92 -18.31
N PHE A 4 17.03 -13.21 -17.04
CA PHE A 4 17.71 -12.63 -15.89
C PHE A 4 19.03 -13.39 -15.65
N ASP A 5 20.15 -12.74 -15.95
CA ASP A 5 21.49 -13.29 -15.84
C ASP A 5 22.50 -12.20 -15.41
N SER A 6 23.80 -12.52 -15.45
CA SER A 6 24.86 -11.59 -15.06
C SER A 6 25.06 -10.40 -16.00
N SER A 7 24.32 -10.30 -17.11
CA SER A 7 24.34 -9.12 -17.99
C SER A 7 23.55 -7.93 -17.44
N TRP A 8 22.75 -8.15 -16.40
CA TRP A 8 21.97 -7.11 -15.74
C TRP A 8 22.82 -6.25 -14.80
N PHE A 9 22.39 -5.00 -14.63
CA PHE A 9 22.96 -4.05 -13.70
C PHE A 9 21.89 -3.56 -12.72
N SER A 10 22.33 -3.14 -11.55
CA SER A 10 21.48 -2.58 -10.49
C SER A 10 22.10 -1.30 -9.94
N LYS A 11 21.24 -0.42 -9.41
CA LYS A 11 21.62 0.82 -8.75
C LYS A 11 20.64 1.07 -7.61
N PRO A 12 21.08 1.55 -6.44
CA PRO A 12 20.15 2.00 -5.39
C PRO A 12 19.16 3.01 -5.94
N GLY A 13 17.88 2.77 -5.67
CA GLY A 13 16.80 3.64 -6.07
C GLY A 13 16.47 4.72 -5.04
N PRO A 14 15.43 5.51 -5.29
CA PRO A 14 14.96 6.56 -4.40
C PRO A 14 14.27 6.05 -3.11
N ALA A 15 13.82 4.79 -3.08
CA ALA A 15 13.30 4.17 -1.86
C ALA A 15 14.47 3.78 -0.93
N LEU A 16 14.64 4.54 0.16
CA LEU A 16 15.71 4.38 1.16
C LEU A 16 15.36 3.35 2.24
N LYS A 17 14.07 3.21 2.55
CA LYS A 17 13.50 2.19 3.44
C LYS A 17 12.18 1.75 2.83
N ALA A 18 11.89 0.46 2.84
CA ALA A 18 10.66 -0.12 2.31
C ALA A 18 10.29 -1.33 3.18
N GLU A 19 9.34 -1.15 4.08
CA GLU A 19 8.89 -2.20 5.01
C GLU A 19 7.37 -2.28 5.04
N LEU A 20 6.84 -3.51 5.13
CA LEU A 20 5.40 -3.75 5.10
C LEU A 20 4.67 -3.08 6.27
N TYR A 21 5.28 -3.06 7.46
CA TYR A 21 4.67 -2.52 8.68
C TYR A 21 5.03 -1.05 8.88
N ASP A 22 6.32 -0.73 8.87
CA ASP A 22 6.76 0.61 9.28
C ASP A 22 6.56 1.69 8.22
N GLY A 23 6.43 1.30 6.93
CA GLY A 23 6.21 2.23 5.83
C GLY A 23 7.42 2.37 4.89
N GLU A 24 7.35 3.38 4.03
CA GLU A 24 8.36 3.66 3.01
C GLU A 24 9.00 5.06 3.21
N LYS A 25 10.32 5.12 3.09
CA LYS A 25 11.07 6.39 3.06
C LYS A 25 11.62 6.60 1.67
N TYR A 26 11.19 7.65 1.01
CA TYR A 26 11.50 7.93 -0.38
C TYR A 26 12.16 9.31 -0.53
N ASP A 27 13.31 9.35 -1.19
CA ASP A 27 13.96 10.61 -1.59
C ASP A 27 13.94 10.78 -3.10
N ALA A 28 13.06 11.66 -3.59
CA ALA A 28 12.89 11.90 -5.02
C ALA A 28 14.15 12.45 -5.68
N ASN A 29 15.06 13.06 -4.93
CA ASN A 29 16.34 13.57 -5.45
C ASN A 29 17.28 12.46 -5.92
N LEU A 30 17.03 11.20 -5.51
CA LEU A 30 17.81 10.03 -5.90
C LEU A 30 17.17 9.26 -7.06
N ALA A 31 16.03 9.71 -7.57
CA ALA A 31 15.41 9.10 -8.74
C ALA A 31 16.35 9.19 -9.95
N THR A 32 16.37 8.14 -10.78
CA THR A 32 17.13 8.14 -12.04
C THR A 32 16.13 8.26 -13.19
N PRO A 33 15.93 9.46 -13.78
CA PRO A 33 14.96 9.65 -14.86
C PRO A 33 15.25 8.75 -16.05
N GLY A 34 14.21 8.12 -16.60
CA GLY A 34 14.33 7.28 -17.79
C GLY A 34 15.08 5.95 -17.59
N TRP A 35 15.36 5.52 -16.35
CA TRP A 35 16.11 4.28 -16.09
C TRP A 35 15.50 3.02 -16.74
N SER A 36 14.17 2.98 -16.87
CA SER A 36 13.40 1.89 -17.49
C SER A 36 13.09 2.13 -18.97
N SER A 37 13.67 3.18 -19.57
CA SER A 37 13.47 3.53 -20.97
C SER A 37 14.67 3.05 -21.81
N PRO A 38 14.43 2.54 -23.04
CA PRO A 38 15.51 2.11 -23.92
C PRO A 38 16.41 3.27 -24.39
N GLN A 39 15.99 4.53 -24.18
CA GLN A 39 16.71 5.73 -24.59
C GLN A 39 17.91 6.05 -23.69
N LEU A 40 17.95 5.56 -22.45
CA LEU A 40 19.08 5.78 -21.54
C LEU A 40 20.42 5.40 -22.21
N HIS A 41 20.42 4.32 -22.99
CA HIS A 41 21.60 3.84 -23.73
C HIS A 41 21.98 4.65 -24.98
N LYS A 42 21.08 5.44 -25.58
CA LYS A 42 21.32 6.11 -26.87
C LYS A 42 21.93 7.51 -26.75
N ASP A 43 21.65 8.21 -25.67
CA ASP A 43 22.05 9.62 -25.49
C ASP A 43 23.38 9.80 -24.72
N GLY A 44 24.21 8.75 -24.64
CA GLY A 44 25.53 8.83 -24.01
C GLY A 44 25.55 8.67 -22.49
N LEU A 45 24.39 8.42 -21.86
CA LEU A 45 24.32 7.79 -20.54
C LEU A 45 24.52 6.28 -20.72
N SER A 46 25.74 5.88 -21.08
CA SER A 46 26.22 4.55 -20.71
C SER A 46 25.85 4.32 -19.24
N VAL A 47 25.46 3.11 -18.86
CA VAL A 47 25.53 2.59 -17.48
C VAL A 47 26.66 3.36 -16.76
N ASP A 48 26.31 4.43 -16.04
CA ASP A 48 27.33 5.32 -15.51
C ASP A 48 28.06 4.53 -14.42
N SER A 49 29.17 5.03 -13.89
CA SER A 49 29.92 4.28 -12.87
C SER A 49 29.13 4.01 -11.58
N SER A 50 27.90 4.53 -11.43
CA SER A 50 27.03 4.27 -10.26
C SER A 50 26.17 3.01 -10.38
N TRP A 51 26.03 2.45 -11.59
CA TRP A 51 25.38 1.16 -11.79
C TRP A 51 26.39 0.03 -11.60
N MET A 52 25.97 -1.02 -10.92
CA MET A 52 26.80 -2.16 -10.55
C MET A 52 26.28 -3.44 -11.19
N PRO A 53 27.15 -4.35 -11.65
CA PRO A 53 26.71 -5.66 -12.13
C PRO A 53 25.96 -6.40 -11.02
N VAL A 54 24.91 -7.14 -11.37
CA VAL A 54 24.17 -7.94 -10.39
C VAL A 54 24.96 -9.17 -9.94
N THR A 55 24.73 -9.60 -8.71
CA THR A 55 25.20 -10.90 -8.24
C THR A 55 24.16 -11.96 -8.58
N VAL A 56 24.57 -13.00 -9.31
CA VAL A 56 23.69 -14.15 -9.60
C VAL A 56 23.65 -15.08 -8.38
N LEU A 57 22.45 -15.34 -7.88
CA LEU A 57 22.24 -16.27 -6.78
C LEU A 57 22.22 -17.72 -7.27
N SER A 58 22.55 -18.66 -6.38
CA SER A 58 22.40 -20.08 -6.66
C SER A 58 20.94 -20.42 -7.02
N PRO A 59 20.70 -21.39 -7.92
CA PRO A 59 19.36 -21.85 -8.22
C PRO A 59 18.61 -22.31 -6.96
N LEU A 60 17.27 -22.22 -7.01
CA LEU A 60 16.42 -22.80 -5.99
C LEU A 60 16.67 -24.32 -5.87
N PRO A 61 16.57 -24.91 -4.66
CA PRO A 61 16.68 -26.36 -4.48
C PRO A 61 15.66 -27.11 -5.35
N GLU A 62 15.99 -28.34 -5.79
CA GLU A 62 15.07 -29.18 -6.59
C GLU A 62 13.76 -29.52 -5.85
N SER A 63 13.74 -29.41 -4.52
CA SER A 63 12.53 -29.56 -3.71
C SER A 63 11.55 -28.39 -3.85
N VAL A 64 11.98 -27.26 -4.41
CA VAL A 64 11.13 -26.07 -4.61
C VAL A 64 10.51 -26.14 -6.01
N THR A 65 9.19 -26.23 -6.05
CA THR A 65 8.43 -26.20 -7.31
C THR A 65 7.84 -24.81 -7.53
N LEU A 66 8.20 -24.17 -8.65
CA LEU A 66 7.54 -22.94 -9.08
C LEU A 66 6.19 -23.29 -9.70
N THR A 67 5.11 -22.74 -9.15
CA THR A 67 3.74 -22.99 -9.62
C THR A 67 3.06 -21.67 -9.96
N ALA A 68 2.10 -21.72 -10.89
CA ALA A 68 1.20 -20.60 -11.11
C ALA A 68 0.09 -20.63 -10.04
N GLY A 69 -0.10 -19.50 -9.36
CA GLY A 69 -1.22 -19.31 -8.43
C GLY A 69 -2.56 -19.22 -9.15
N TRP A 70 -3.62 -19.47 -8.41
CA TRP A 70 -5.01 -19.33 -8.85
C TRP A 70 -5.60 -17.97 -8.46
N MET A 71 -5.01 -17.29 -7.47
CA MET A 71 -5.53 -16.05 -6.92
C MET A 71 -5.36 -14.87 -7.87
N GLU A 72 -6.32 -13.96 -7.82
CA GLU A 72 -6.23 -12.64 -8.42
C GLU A 72 -5.12 -11.85 -7.71
N PRO A 73 -4.27 -11.09 -8.42
CA PRO A 73 -3.22 -10.33 -7.77
C PRO A 73 -3.79 -9.15 -6.98
N VAL A 74 -3.01 -8.65 -6.03
CA VAL A 74 -3.30 -7.37 -5.38
C VAL A 74 -3.14 -6.24 -6.39
N ARG A 75 -4.13 -5.34 -6.46
CA ARG A 75 -4.12 -4.16 -7.34
C ARG A 75 -4.57 -2.90 -6.60
N PRO A 76 -4.23 -1.70 -7.10
CA PRO A 76 -4.92 -0.47 -6.72
C PRO A 76 -6.32 -0.48 -7.37
N ILE A 77 -7.36 -0.68 -6.56
CA ILE A 77 -8.72 -0.93 -7.01
C ILE A 77 -9.50 0.36 -7.21
N GLU A 78 -9.41 1.29 -6.26
CA GLU A 78 -10.08 2.58 -6.35
C GLU A 78 -9.32 3.69 -5.60
N THR A 79 -9.65 4.93 -5.89
CA THR A 79 -9.10 6.11 -5.22
C THR A 79 -10.20 6.80 -4.42
N ILE A 80 -9.90 7.19 -3.19
CA ILE A 80 -10.79 7.96 -2.31
C ILE A 80 -10.20 9.35 -2.09
N ASP A 81 -10.94 10.37 -2.53
CA ASP A 81 -10.64 11.75 -2.21
C ASP A 81 -10.98 12.05 -0.74
N PRO A 82 -10.21 12.94 -0.09
CA PRO A 82 -10.45 13.26 1.30
C PRO A 82 -11.75 14.04 1.50
N VAL A 83 -12.43 13.80 2.62
CA VAL A 83 -13.73 14.43 2.92
C VAL A 83 -13.60 15.68 3.79
N GLN A 84 -12.56 15.76 4.62
CA GLN A 84 -12.30 16.94 5.47
C GLN A 84 -10.84 17.02 5.93
N LEU A 85 -10.41 18.26 6.20
CA LEU A 85 -9.18 18.55 6.93
C LEU A 85 -9.53 18.90 8.38
N ILE A 86 -8.95 18.16 9.32
CA ILE A 86 -9.10 18.34 10.76
C ILE A 86 -7.82 19.00 11.29
N THR A 87 -7.99 19.99 12.15
CA THR A 87 -6.90 20.49 13.01
C THR A 87 -7.07 19.89 14.39
N THR A 88 -6.10 19.09 14.84
CA THR A 88 -6.16 18.44 16.16
C THR A 88 -5.93 19.46 17.29
N PRO A 89 -6.27 19.13 18.55
CA PRO A 89 -5.96 19.98 19.70
C PRO A 89 -4.47 20.38 19.81
N SER A 90 -3.56 19.50 19.39
CA SER A 90 -2.11 19.72 19.29
C SER A 90 -1.66 20.44 18.01
N ASN A 91 -2.62 21.03 17.27
CA ASN A 91 -2.41 21.80 16.05
C ASN A 91 -1.77 20.98 14.90
N LYS A 92 -2.10 19.69 14.81
CA LYS A 92 -1.71 18.82 13.69
C LYS A 92 -2.76 18.84 12.60
N LYS A 93 -2.32 18.72 11.35
CA LYS A 93 -3.19 18.58 10.17
C LYS A 93 -3.49 17.10 9.94
N VAL A 94 -4.76 16.73 10.00
CA VAL A 94 -5.21 15.34 9.81
C VAL A 94 -6.28 15.32 8.74
N VAL A 95 -6.04 14.55 7.69
CA VAL A 95 -7.00 14.32 6.63
C VAL A 95 -7.86 13.12 6.98
N ASP A 96 -9.18 13.26 6.85
CA ASP A 96 -10.15 12.17 7.00
C ASP A 96 -10.64 11.76 5.61
N PHE A 97 -10.55 10.48 5.28
CA PHE A 97 -11.05 9.91 4.02
C PHE A 97 -12.51 9.41 4.13
N GLY A 98 -13.12 9.47 5.30
CA GLY A 98 -14.51 9.07 5.55
C GLY A 98 -14.75 7.56 5.63
N GLN A 99 -13.75 6.76 5.26
CA GLN A 99 -13.79 5.30 5.24
C GLN A 99 -12.49 4.73 5.84
N ASN A 100 -12.61 3.74 6.72
CA ASN A 100 -11.44 2.94 7.11
C ASN A 100 -11.13 1.96 5.98
N LEU A 101 -9.96 2.11 5.37
CA LEU A 101 -9.55 1.43 4.14
C LEU A 101 -8.18 0.79 4.32
N VAL A 102 -7.77 0.01 3.33
CA VAL A 102 -6.44 -0.61 3.28
C VAL A 102 -5.78 -0.24 1.96
N GLY A 103 -4.52 0.19 2.04
CA GLY A 103 -3.74 0.64 0.90
C GLY A 103 -2.76 1.72 1.33
N TYR A 104 -2.65 2.82 0.59
CA TYR A 104 -1.69 3.87 0.88
C TYR A 104 -2.20 5.25 0.46
N VAL A 105 -1.50 6.31 0.86
CA VAL A 105 -1.77 7.67 0.40
C VAL A 105 -0.89 7.98 -0.81
N ARG A 106 -1.50 8.51 -1.87
CA ARG A 106 -0.81 9.08 -3.04
C ARG A 106 -0.75 10.59 -2.90
N LEU A 107 0.45 11.15 -3.04
CA LEU A 107 0.66 12.57 -3.32
C LEU A 107 0.48 12.78 -4.83
N LYS A 108 -0.56 13.52 -5.22
CA LYS A 108 -0.94 13.70 -6.62
C LYS A 108 0.11 14.46 -7.42
N ARG A 109 0.95 15.26 -6.76
CA ARG A 109 2.04 16.08 -7.34
C ARG A 109 3.15 16.32 -6.33
N ASP A 110 4.39 16.41 -6.81
CA ASP A 110 5.46 17.07 -6.05
C ASP A 110 5.38 18.59 -6.29
N ILE A 111 5.25 19.33 -5.20
CA ILE A 111 5.08 20.78 -5.19
C ILE A 111 5.91 21.44 -4.08
N GLY A 112 6.70 20.64 -3.36
CA GLY A 112 7.58 21.13 -2.30
C GLY A 112 8.85 21.73 -2.88
N GLN A 113 9.56 22.52 -2.07
CA GLN A 113 10.93 22.88 -2.44
C GLN A 113 11.82 21.65 -2.35
N LYS A 114 12.90 21.64 -3.14
CA LYS A 114 13.87 20.55 -3.09
C LYS A 114 14.40 20.34 -1.68
N GLY A 115 14.25 19.13 -1.15
CA GLY A 115 14.65 18.76 0.21
C GLY A 115 13.56 18.92 1.28
N ASP A 116 12.41 19.51 0.95
CA ASP A 116 11.25 19.52 1.85
C ASP A 116 10.80 18.08 2.14
N LYS A 117 10.51 17.78 3.40
CA LYS A 117 10.08 16.45 3.84
C LYS A 117 8.62 16.45 4.27
N VAL A 118 7.82 15.63 3.63
CA VAL A 118 6.44 15.33 4.02
C VAL A 118 6.43 13.99 4.78
N THR A 119 5.77 13.95 5.92
CA THR A 119 5.58 12.72 6.71
C THR A 119 4.10 12.40 6.84
N LEU A 120 3.72 11.18 6.48
CA LEU A 120 2.35 10.66 6.46
C LEU A 120 2.21 9.57 7.52
N ARG A 121 1.30 9.75 8.49
CA ARG A 121 1.00 8.73 9.53
C ARG A 121 -0.44 8.27 9.45
N HIS A 122 -0.66 6.96 9.58
CA HIS A 122 -1.90 6.31 9.14
C HIS A 122 -2.69 5.63 10.29
N PRO A 123 -3.44 6.35 11.15
CA PRO A 123 -4.32 5.73 12.13
C PRO A 123 -5.71 5.38 11.60
N GLU A 124 -6.30 4.33 12.19
CA GLU A 124 -7.71 3.97 11.97
C GLU A 124 -8.69 4.92 12.68
N VAL A 125 -8.32 5.45 13.85
CA VAL A 125 -9.22 6.23 14.71
C VAL A 125 -8.54 7.43 15.33
N LEU A 126 -9.36 8.43 15.68
CA LEU A 126 -8.97 9.53 16.55
C LEU A 126 -9.52 9.29 17.96
N GLU A 127 -8.76 9.66 18.99
CA GLU A 127 -9.16 9.63 20.41
C GLU A 127 -8.97 11.04 20.96
N ASP A 128 -10.04 11.64 21.50
CA ASP A 128 -10.06 13.03 21.97
C ASP A 128 -9.58 14.05 20.91
N GLY A 129 -9.80 13.76 19.63
CA GLY A 129 -9.38 14.59 18.50
C GLY A 129 -7.91 14.45 18.08
N GLU A 130 -7.16 13.54 18.71
CA GLU A 130 -5.76 13.23 18.40
C GLU A 130 -5.59 11.86 17.74
N LEU A 131 -4.45 11.62 17.10
CA LEU A 131 -4.14 10.31 16.52
C LEU A 131 -4.06 9.23 17.60
N ARG A 132 -4.75 8.12 17.36
CA ARG A 132 -4.63 6.94 18.22
C ARG A 132 -3.73 5.88 17.59
N LEU A 133 -2.43 5.97 17.86
CA LEU A 133 -1.43 5.05 17.29
C LEU A 133 -1.13 3.83 18.18
N ARG A 134 -1.46 3.87 19.48
CA ARG A 134 -1.21 2.75 20.42
C ARG A 134 -1.71 1.37 19.91
N PRO A 135 -2.88 1.24 19.26
CA PRO A 135 -3.35 -0.04 18.73
C PRO A 135 -2.47 -0.66 17.63
N LEU A 136 -1.61 0.14 16.98
CA LEU A 136 -0.65 -0.34 15.99
C LEU A 136 0.52 -1.12 16.63
N ARG A 137 0.63 -1.10 17.97
CA ARG A 137 1.73 -1.70 18.76
C ARG A 137 3.08 -1.11 18.35
N ILE A 138 3.98 -1.89 17.75
CA ILE A 138 5.32 -1.43 17.32
C ILE A 138 5.37 -1.06 15.83
N CYS A 139 4.27 -1.20 15.09
CA CYS A 139 4.15 -0.79 13.70
C CYS A 139 4.16 0.76 13.60
N GLU A 140 5.14 1.33 12.90
CA GLU A 140 5.20 2.78 12.70
C GLU A 140 4.12 3.32 11.76
N ALA A 141 3.73 2.54 10.74
CA ALA A 141 2.76 2.90 9.69
C ALA A 141 2.97 4.33 9.15
N THR A 142 4.23 4.68 8.87
CA THR A 142 4.66 6.03 8.56
C THR A 142 5.45 6.07 7.26
N ASP A 143 4.98 6.87 6.30
CA ASP A 143 5.72 7.11 5.07
C ASP A 143 6.38 8.50 5.11
N GLU A 144 7.58 8.60 4.52
CA GLU A 144 8.31 9.85 4.36
C GLU A 144 8.66 10.09 2.89
N TYR A 145 8.35 11.29 2.40
CA TYR A 145 8.68 11.72 1.04
C TYR A 145 9.53 12.99 1.09
N VAL A 146 10.71 12.96 0.45
CA VAL A 146 11.57 14.13 0.26
C VAL A 146 11.38 14.65 -1.16
N CYS A 147 10.99 15.91 -1.27
CA CYS A 147 10.64 16.58 -2.52
C CYS A 147 11.88 16.86 -3.37
N ASP A 148 11.74 16.77 -4.69
CA ASP A 148 12.81 17.08 -5.65
C ASP A 148 12.75 18.50 -6.22
N GLY A 149 11.73 19.27 -5.84
CA GLY A 149 11.47 20.61 -6.38
C GLY A 149 10.43 20.62 -7.52
N GLY A 150 9.66 19.54 -7.69
CA GLY A 150 8.52 19.47 -8.63
C GLY A 150 8.83 18.84 -9.98
N ALA A 151 9.93 18.10 -10.10
CA ALA A 151 10.21 17.30 -11.29
C ALA A 151 9.40 15.99 -11.29
N ALA A 152 9.14 15.42 -10.11
CA ALA A 152 8.24 14.29 -9.94
C ALA A 152 6.77 14.69 -10.16
N ALA A 153 6.07 13.97 -11.04
CA ALA A 153 4.67 14.25 -11.34
C ALA A 153 3.69 13.82 -10.24
N SER A 154 4.06 12.81 -9.43
CA SER A 154 3.30 12.26 -8.30
C SER A 154 4.19 11.29 -7.52
N TRP A 155 3.81 10.97 -6.28
CA TRP A 155 4.45 9.88 -5.53
C TRP A 155 3.41 9.04 -4.77
N GLU A 156 3.68 7.74 -4.71
CA GLU A 156 2.99 6.75 -3.88
C GLU A 156 4.02 5.70 -3.45
N PRO A 157 3.86 5.09 -2.26
CA PRO A 157 4.77 4.05 -1.83
C PRO A 157 4.58 2.77 -2.67
N SER A 158 5.65 2.02 -2.87
CA SER A 158 5.65 0.81 -3.72
C SER A 158 5.59 -0.49 -2.93
N PHE A 159 6.15 -0.51 -1.71
CA PHE A 159 6.42 -1.75 -0.98
C PHE A 159 5.80 -1.80 0.43
N THR A 160 4.80 -0.96 0.69
CA THR A 160 4.08 -0.94 1.96
C THR A 160 2.58 -0.73 1.74
N TYR A 161 1.81 -1.01 2.78
CA TYR A 161 0.40 -0.64 2.87
C TYR A 161 0.02 -0.45 4.33
N HIS A 162 -1.08 0.28 4.56
CA HIS A 162 -1.59 0.63 5.88
C HIS A 162 -3.09 0.39 5.93
N GLY A 163 -3.60 0.01 7.10
CA GLY A 163 -5.04 0.08 7.40
C GLY A 163 -5.35 1.37 8.14
N PHE A 164 -6.12 2.28 7.54
CA PHE A 164 -6.35 3.62 8.08
C PHE A 164 -7.63 4.26 7.57
N ARG A 165 -8.13 5.24 8.33
CA ARG A 165 -9.15 6.21 7.87
C ARG A 165 -8.60 7.62 7.80
N TYR A 166 -7.64 7.91 8.68
CA TYR A 166 -7.07 9.23 8.86
C TYR A 166 -5.61 9.21 8.40
N CYS A 167 -5.14 10.34 7.90
CA CYS A 167 -3.72 10.56 7.60
C CYS A 167 -3.28 11.87 8.23
N GLN A 168 -2.40 11.83 9.22
CA GLN A 168 -1.70 13.04 9.67
C GLN A 168 -0.62 13.39 8.66
N VAL A 169 -0.58 14.67 8.30
CA VAL A 169 0.41 15.21 7.37
C VAL A 169 1.27 16.24 8.10
N ASP A 170 2.52 15.89 8.37
CA ASP A 170 3.53 16.80 8.90
C ASP A 170 4.45 17.29 7.76
N GLY A 171 5.04 18.48 7.93
CA GLY A 171 5.98 19.05 6.96
C GLY A 171 5.34 19.66 5.71
N TRP A 172 4.02 19.81 5.68
CA TRP A 172 3.31 20.47 4.57
C TRP A 172 3.44 21.99 4.63
N SER A 173 4.45 22.53 3.95
CA SER A 173 4.77 23.97 3.83
C SER A 173 4.23 24.63 2.56
N MET A 174 3.62 23.86 1.66
CA MET A 174 3.24 24.32 0.32
C MET A 174 1.97 25.17 0.34
N GLU A 175 1.88 26.13 -0.58
CA GLU A 175 0.73 27.05 -0.70
C GLU A 175 -0.53 26.37 -1.26
N ILE A 176 -0.40 25.19 -1.87
CA ILE A 176 -1.51 24.46 -2.47
C ILE A 176 -2.33 23.76 -1.39
N ASP A 177 -3.64 23.67 -1.63
CA ASP A 177 -4.54 22.94 -0.75
C ASP A 177 -4.13 21.47 -0.62
N LEU A 178 -4.00 21.04 0.63
CA LEU A 178 -3.65 19.67 0.99
C LEU A 178 -4.72 18.69 0.51
N LEU A 179 -6.00 19.05 0.59
CA LEU A 179 -7.09 18.15 0.20
C LEU A 179 -7.11 17.87 -1.31
N ASP A 180 -6.74 18.85 -2.12
CA ASP A 180 -6.63 18.69 -3.58
C ASP A 180 -5.36 17.93 -4.00
N SER A 181 -4.38 17.83 -3.10
CA SER A 181 -3.05 17.30 -3.40
C SER A 181 -2.84 15.85 -2.97
N ILE A 182 -3.76 15.27 -2.21
CA ILE A 182 -3.65 13.89 -1.73
C ILE A 182 -4.90 13.06 -2.03
N GLN A 183 -4.74 11.75 -2.09
CA GLN A 183 -5.83 10.79 -2.13
C GLN A 183 -5.40 9.48 -1.48
N ALA A 184 -6.34 8.72 -0.96
CA ALA A 184 -6.09 7.33 -0.57
C ALA A 184 -6.28 6.42 -1.80
N VAL A 185 -5.42 5.43 -1.94
CA VAL A 185 -5.52 4.37 -2.95
C VAL A 185 -5.84 3.08 -2.21
N VAL A 186 -6.99 2.49 -2.51
CA VAL A 186 -7.47 1.26 -1.90
C VAL A 186 -6.87 0.08 -2.65
N CYS A 187 -6.23 -0.84 -1.92
CA CYS A 187 -5.55 -2.00 -2.47
C CYS A 187 -6.06 -3.28 -1.81
N HIS A 188 -6.36 -4.29 -2.62
CA HIS A 188 -6.66 -5.65 -2.19
C HIS A 188 -6.57 -6.60 -3.39
N ASN A 189 -6.71 -7.92 -3.17
CA ASN A 189 -6.84 -8.86 -4.28
C ASN A 189 -8.05 -8.50 -5.13
N ASP A 190 -7.86 -8.43 -6.45
CA ASP A 190 -8.83 -7.94 -7.42
C ASP A 190 -9.97 -8.95 -7.69
N MET A 191 -10.70 -9.27 -6.64
CA MET A 191 -11.85 -10.17 -6.65
C MET A 191 -13.12 -9.42 -7.04
N GLU A 192 -13.95 -10.05 -7.87
CA GLU A 192 -15.25 -9.51 -8.25
C GLU A 192 -16.26 -9.65 -7.11
N LEU A 193 -17.19 -8.69 -6.99
CA LEU A 193 -18.33 -8.83 -6.07
C LEU A 193 -19.27 -9.93 -6.58
N ALA A 194 -19.60 -10.88 -5.71
CA ALA A 194 -20.50 -12.00 -6.04
C ALA A 194 -21.97 -11.68 -5.78
N GLY A 195 -22.25 -10.65 -4.97
CA GLY A 195 -23.61 -10.30 -4.59
C GLY A 195 -23.75 -8.86 -4.10
N GLU A 196 -24.99 -8.42 -4.04
CA GLU A 196 -25.40 -7.14 -3.47
C GLU A 196 -26.49 -7.37 -2.42
N PHE A 197 -26.59 -6.44 -1.46
CA PHE A 197 -27.62 -6.47 -0.44
C PHE A 197 -28.19 -5.07 -0.21
N ALA A 198 -29.52 -4.98 -0.19
CA ALA A 198 -30.23 -3.78 0.22
C ALA A 198 -31.54 -4.16 0.91
N CYS A 199 -31.89 -3.42 1.95
CA CYS A 199 -33.17 -3.52 2.64
C CYS A 199 -33.63 -2.15 3.16
N SER A 200 -34.82 -2.10 3.76
CA SER A 200 -35.38 -0.85 4.29
C SER A 200 -34.70 -0.33 5.57
N ASP A 201 -33.94 -1.17 6.29
CA ASP A 201 -33.19 -0.74 7.47
C ASP A 201 -31.79 -0.29 7.07
N ALA A 202 -31.54 1.02 7.14
CA ALA A 202 -30.24 1.62 6.80
C ALA A 202 -29.08 1.06 7.64
N ARG A 203 -29.32 0.57 8.86
CA ARG A 203 -28.26 -0.02 9.70
C ARG A 203 -27.78 -1.35 9.14
N LEU A 204 -28.69 -2.16 8.60
CA LEU A 204 -28.33 -3.43 7.97
C LEU A 204 -27.57 -3.22 6.66
N ASN A 205 -27.96 -2.20 5.88
CA ASN A 205 -27.22 -1.81 4.67
C ASN A 205 -25.80 -1.33 5.04
N ASN A 206 -25.65 -0.58 6.14
CA ASN A 206 -24.35 -0.16 6.64
C ASN A 206 -23.52 -1.33 7.17
N LEU A 207 -24.15 -2.30 7.85
CA LEU A 207 -23.46 -3.52 8.30
C LEU A 207 -22.90 -4.31 7.11
N TYR A 208 -23.68 -4.48 6.05
CA TYR A 208 -23.23 -5.13 4.81
C TYR A 208 -22.03 -4.40 4.19
N ARG A 209 -22.12 -3.07 4.06
CA ARG A 209 -21.02 -2.24 3.55
C ARG A 209 -19.77 -2.39 4.40
N ASN A 210 -19.90 -2.33 5.72
CA ASN A 210 -18.77 -2.49 6.63
C ASN A 210 -18.12 -3.86 6.50
N ALA A 211 -18.92 -4.94 6.43
CA ALA A 211 -18.40 -6.29 6.22
C ALA A 211 -17.64 -6.43 4.90
N THR A 212 -18.14 -5.79 3.84
CA THR A 212 -17.47 -5.78 2.52
C THR A 212 -16.14 -5.02 2.59
N TRP A 213 -16.11 -3.84 3.22
CA TRP A 213 -14.86 -3.09 3.43
C TRP A 213 -13.84 -3.85 4.28
N SER A 214 -14.29 -4.50 5.36
CA SER A 214 -13.41 -5.32 6.20
C SER A 214 -12.88 -6.55 5.46
N MET A 215 -13.69 -7.19 4.61
CA MET A 215 -13.23 -8.28 3.75
C MET A 215 -12.17 -7.78 2.77
N ARG A 216 -12.46 -6.72 2.01
CA ARG A 216 -11.52 -6.12 1.05
C ARG A 216 -10.20 -5.79 1.74
N GLY A 217 -10.25 -5.18 2.94
CA GLY A 217 -9.04 -4.84 3.69
C GLY A 217 -8.21 -6.03 4.17
N ASN A 218 -8.81 -7.21 4.36
CA ASN A 218 -8.11 -8.39 4.87
C ASN A 218 -7.84 -9.47 3.82
N PHE A 219 -8.24 -9.24 2.57
CA PHE A 219 -7.91 -10.12 1.45
C PHE A 219 -6.79 -9.47 0.66
N PHE A 220 -5.57 -9.65 1.18
CA PHE A 220 -4.34 -9.03 0.68
C PHE A 220 -3.22 -10.05 0.63
N SER A 221 -3.11 -10.77 -0.49
CA SER A 221 -2.31 -11.98 -0.72
C SER A 221 -2.68 -13.20 0.15
N ILE A 222 -3.09 -12.99 1.39
CA ILE A 222 -3.59 -14.02 2.32
C ILE A 222 -4.77 -13.45 3.12
N PRO A 223 -5.66 -14.29 3.70
CA PRO A 223 -6.77 -13.81 4.54
C PRO A 223 -6.24 -13.41 5.92
N THR A 224 -5.96 -12.12 6.10
CA THR A 224 -5.36 -11.60 7.33
C THR A 224 -6.38 -11.44 8.46
N ASP A 225 -5.92 -11.46 9.72
CA ASP A 225 -6.74 -11.08 10.88
C ASP A 225 -7.02 -9.58 10.92
N CYS A 226 -6.02 -8.78 10.54
CA CYS A 226 -6.09 -7.34 10.55
C CYS A 226 -5.07 -6.72 9.58
N PRO A 227 -5.33 -5.52 9.02
CA PRO A 227 -4.44 -4.93 8.01
C PRO A 227 -3.50 -3.82 8.50
N GLN A 228 -3.60 -3.40 9.77
CA GLN A 228 -2.99 -2.16 10.27
C GLN A 228 -1.76 -2.37 11.15
N ARG A 229 -1.84 -3.28 12.12
CA ARG A 229 -0.76 -3.48 13.11
C ARG A 229 0.31 -4.44 12.60
N ASP A 230 1.35 -4.62 13.37
CA ASP A 230 2.44 -5.61 13.27
C ASP A 230 1.95 -7.06 13.42
N GLU A 231 0.96 -7.46 12.62
CA GLU A 231 0.42 -8.83 12.57
C GLU A 231 0.17 -9.24 11.13
N ARG A 232 -1.01 -8.92 10.58
CA ARG A 232 -1.36 -9.17 9.18
C ARG A 232 -1.11 -10.62 8.77
N LEU A 233 -1.44 -11.55 9.67
CA LEU A 233 -1.14 -12.97 9.51
C LEU A 233 -2.39 -13.73 9.07
N GLY A 234 -2.16 -14.83 8.34
CA GLY A 234 -3.19 -15.76 7.90
C GLY A 234 -3.77 -16.61 9.03
N TRP A 235 -4.43 -15.98 10.01
CA TRP A 235 -5.02 -16.69 11.14
C TRP A 235 -6.15 -17.62 10.68
N THR A 236 -5.90 -18.94 10.82
CA THR A 236 -6.76 -19.99 10.25
C THR A 236 -8.19 -19.97 10.78
N ARG A 237 -8.38 -19.57 12.05
CA ARG A 237 -9.70 -19.55 12.69
C ARG A 237 -10.59 -18.44 12.15
N ASP A 238 -10.01 -17.27 11.90
CA ASP A 238 -10.70 -16.07 11.44
C ASP A 238 -11.33 -16.33 10.08
N ILE A 239 -10.55 -16.84 9.13
CA ILE A 239 -11.07 -17.20 7.82
C ILE A 239 -11.99 -18.42 7.87
N ALA A 240 -11.74 -19.42 8.72
CA ALA A 240 -12.66 -20.55 8.88
C ALA A 240 -14.06 -20.10 9.33
N GLN A 241 -14.14 -19.07 10.18
CA GLN A 241 -15.40 -18.50 10.63
C GLN A 241 -16.05 -17.58 9.58
N PHE A 242 -15.25 -16.86 8.81
CA PHE A 242 -15.72 -15.85 7.85
C PHE A 242 -15.97 -16.38 6.43
N ALA A 243 -15.39 -17.53 6.04
CA ALA A 243 -15.42 -18.05 4.67
C ALA A 243 -16.83 -18.13 4.06
N HIS A 244 -17.82 -18.58 4.85
CA HIS A 244 -19.22 -18.66 4.39
C HIS A 244 -19.83 -17.29 4.05
N THR A 245 -19.38 -16.22 4.71
CA THR A 245 -19.76 -14.86 4.39
C THR A 245 -18.95 -14.36 3.20
N ALA A 246 -17.63 -14.61 3.18
CA ALA A 246 -16.74 -14.18 2.10
C ALA A 246 -17.24 -14.62 0.71
N VAL A 247 -17.61 -15.90 0.56
CA VAL A 247 -18.12 -16.45 -0.72
C VAL A 247 -19.48 -15.89 -1.15
N LYS A 248 -20.17 -15.16 -0.28
CA LYS A 248 -21.41 -14.43 -0.63
C LYS A 248 -21.14 -12.98 -1.01
N LEU A 249 -20.01 -12.42 -0.57
CA LEU A 249 -19.63 -11.04 -0.83
C LEU A 249 -18.84 -10.91 -2.12
N CYS A 250 -17.82 -11.77 -2.32
CA CYS A 250 -16.96 -11.77 -3.50
C CYS A 250 -16.77 -13.17 -4.07
N ASP A 251 -16.42 -13.25 -5.35
CA ASP A 251 -15.81 -14.46 -5.92
C ASP A 251 -14.38 -14.56 -5.40
N CYS A 252 -14.21 -15.34 -4.33
CA CYS A 252 -12.92 -15.57 -3.68
C CYS A 252 -12.44 -17.03 -3.84
N PHE A 253 -12.92 -17.74 -4.87
CA PHE A 253 -12.53 -19.13 -5.09
C PHE A 253 -11.02 -19.27 -5.32
N GLY A 254 -10.46 -18.49 -6.26
CA GLY A 254 -9.02 -18.52 -6.58
C GLY A 254 -8.18 -18.20 -5.34
N PHE A 255 -8.54 -17.12 -4.65
CA PHE A 255 -7.91 -16.70 -3.40
C PHE A 255 -7.88 -17.78 -2.32
N LEU A 256 -9.04 -18.36 -1.97
CA LEU A 256 -9.12 -19.38 -0.91
C LEU A 256 -8.46 -20.69 -1.33
N LYS A 257 -8.50 -21.03 -2.62
CA LYS A 257 -7.82 -22.21 -3.16
C LYS A 257 -6.31 -22.11 -2.99
N ASP A 258 -5.72 -20.96 -3.30
CA ASP A 258 -4.29 -20.72 -3.08
C ASP A 258 -3.96 -20.78 -1.59
N TRP A 259 -4.71 -20.06 -0.75
CA TRP A 259 -4.46 -20.06 0.69
C TRP A 259 -4.53 -21.45 1.31
N LEU A 260 -5.41 -22.34 0.86
CA LEU A 260 -5.51 -23.72 1.38
C LEU A 260 -4.30 -24.60 1.03
N VAL A 261 -3.45 -24.21 0.07
CA VAL A 261 -2.19 -24.90 -0.21
C VAL A 261 -1.17 -24.65 0.91
N ASP A 262 -1.12 -23.44 1.47
CA ASP A 262 -0.07 -23.03 2.40
C ASP A 262 -0.07 -23.84 3.72
N PRO A 263 -1.20 -24.02 4.45
CA PRO A 263 -1.22 -24.81 5.68
C PRO A 263 -0.88 -26.29 5.48
N VAL A 264 -0.96 -26.81 4.26
CA VAL A 264 -0.63 -28.20 3.92
C VAL A 264 0.87 -28.38 3.67
N HIS A 265 1.57 -27.30 3.32
CA HIS A 265 3.01 -27.30 3.01
C HIS A 265 3.87 -26.63 4.11
N GLY A 266 3.24 -26.03 5.13
CA GLY A 266 3.88 -25.40 6.29
C GLY A 266 4.36 -26.36 7.37
#